data_AF-A0A932JAZ9-F1
#
_entry.id   AF-A0A932JAZ9-F1
#
_cell.length_a   1.000
_cell.length_b   1.000
_cell.length_c   1.000
_cell.angle_alpha   90.00
_cell.angle_beta   90.00
_cell.angle_gamma   90.00
#
_symmetry.space_group_name_H-M   'P 1'
#
loop_
_entity.id
_entity.type
_entity.pdbx_description
1 polymer ?
#
loop_
_entity_poly.entity_id
_entity_poly.type
_entity_poly.pdbx_seq_one_letter_code
_entity_poly.pdbx_strand_id
1 'polypeptide(L)'
;VEGVQPCIDFAHLHARHGDGSVNSYAEWDALLKKLKKKLGASALKNMHIHLSGIEYGPKGEKKHLPFADADLKYKALFKALADHKCSGRILCESPKMEEDAMLLMKAWNKIVK
;
A
#
# COMPACT_ATOMS: atom_id res chain seq x y z
N VAL A 1 21.91 -3.69 8.20
CA VAL A 1 22.74 -4.09 7.06
C VAL A 1 22.76 -2.92 6.10
N GLU A 2 23.94 -2.39 5.81
CA GLU A 2 24.08 -1.28 4.86
C GLU A 2 23.53 -1.68 3.48
N GLY A 3 22.88 -0.76 2.78
CA GLY A 3 22.28 -1.01 1.46
C GLY A 3 20.97 -1.81 1.46
N VAL A 4 20.43 -2.21 2.62
CA VAL A 4 19.18 -2.99 2.72
C VAL A 4 18.01 -2.09 3.11
N GLN A 5 16.93 -2.13 2.31
CA GLN A 5 15.67 -1.44 2.57
C GLN A 5 14.48 -2.40 2.38
N PRO A 6 13.38 -2.22 3.12
CA PRO A 6 12.20 -3.07 2.96
C PRO A 6 11.42 -2.71 1.70
N CYS A 7 10.85 -3.72 1.04
CA CYS A 7 9.69 -3.55 0.18
C CYS A 7 8.43 -3.62 1.05
N ILE A 8 7.53 -2.66 0.91
CA ILE A 8 6.26 -2.63 1.65
C ILE A 8 5.13 -3.02 0.72
N ASP A 9 4.55 -4.19 0.93
CA ASP A 9 3.32 -4.61 0.27
C ASP A 9 2.12 -4.30 1.18
N PHE A 10 1.29 -3.33 0.80
CA PHE A 10 0.12 -2.95 1.60
C PHE A 10 -1.06 -3.91 1.42
N ALA A 11 -1.17 -4.59 0.27
CA ALA A 11 -2.21 -5.58 0.05
C ALA A 11 -2.00 -6.77 1.00
N HIS A 12 -0.74 -7.22 1.14
CA HIS A 12 -0.39 -8.30 2.06
C HIS A 12 -0.59 -7.92 3.52
N LEU A 13 -0.32 -6.67 3.89
CA LEU A 13 -0.59 -6.18 5.25
C LEU A 13 -2.08 -6.19 5.58
N HIS A 14 -2.92 -5.82 4.62
CA HIS A 14 -4.38 -5.91 4.73
C HIS A 14 -4.86 -7.36 4.83
N ALA A 15 -4.33 -8.26 3.98
CA ALA A 15 -4.71 -9.67 3.97
C ALA A 15 -4.24 -10.45 5.21
N ARG A 16 -3.16 -10.01 5.87
CA ARG A 16 -2.42 -10.78 6.89
C ARG A 16 -3.28 -11.33 8.02
N HIS A 17 -4.23 -10.54 8.51
CA HIS A 17 -5.08 -10.92 9.63
C HIS A 17 -6.27 -11.80 9.22
N GLY A 18 -6.59 -11.82 7.91
CA GLY A 18 -7.69 -12.61 7.38
C GLY A 18 -9.08 -12.06 7.66
N ASP A 19 -9.19 -10.89 8.29
CA ASP A 19 -10.42 -10.23 8.73
C ASP A 19 -10.68 -8.90 8.00
N GLY A 20 -9.78 -8.51 7.09
CA GLY A 20 -9.87 -7.25 6.35
C GLY A 20 -9.49 -6.01 7.15
N SER A 21 -8.86 -6.18 8.31
CA SER A 21 -8.24 -5.09 9.05
C SER A 21 -7.06 -4.48 8.29
N VAL A 22 -6.55 -3.36 8.80
CA VAL A 22 -5.49 -2.58 8.14
C VAL A 22 -5.95 -2.15 6.75
N ASN A 23 -7.05 -1.40 6.70
CA ASN A 23 -7.63 -0.93 5.44
C ASN A 23 -8.27 0.46 5.54
N SER A 24 -8.05 1.18 6.63
CA SER A 24 -8.53 2.55 6.83
C SER A 24 -7.38 3.55 6.92
N TYR A 25 -7.69 4.83 6.71
CA TYR A 25 -6.70 5.91 6.86
C TYR A 25 -6.00 5.87 8.22
N ALA A 26 -6.74 5.67 9.31
CA ALA A 26 -6.18 5.66 10.67
C ALA A 26 -5.19 4.50 10.87
N GLU A 27 -5.49 3.33 10.31
CA GLU A 27 -4.59 2.18 10.37
C GLU A 27 -3.33 2.41 9.51
N TRP A 28 -3.48 2.99 8.32
CA TRP A 28 -2.35 3.35 7.46
C TRP A 28 -1.47 4.44 8.07
N ASP A 29 -2.05 5.46 8.67
CA ASP A 29 -1.33 6.49 9.43
C ASP A 29 -0.54 5.89 10.59
N ALA A 30 -1.15 5.00 11.38
CA ALA A 30 -0.49 4.32 12.47
C ALA A 30 0.68 3.44 11.98
N LEU A 31 0.51 2.74 10.86
CA LEU A 31 1.55 1.95 10.22
C LEU A 31 2.72 2.82 9.74
N LEU A 32 2.46 3.94 9.07
CA LEU A 32 3.50 4.87 8.59
C LEU A 32 4.25 5.53 9.75
N LYS A 33 3.56 5.91 10.83
CA LYS A 33 4.18 6.38 12.08
C LYS A 33 5.11 5.32 12.68
N LYS A 34 4.70 4.05 12.69
CA LYS A 34 5.52 2.94 13.16
C LYS A 34 6.76 2.74 12.28
N LEU A 35 6.61 2.78 10.95
CA LEU A 35 7.73 2.70 10.00
C LEU A 35 8.73 3.84 10.24
N LYS A 36 8.25 5.09 10.33
CA LYS A 36 9.09 6.25 10.63
C LYS A 36 9.83 6.13 11.96
N LYS A 37 9.15 5.65 13.01
CA LYS A 37 9.77 5.46 14.34
C LYS A 37 10.87 4.39 14.34
N LYS A 38 10.72 3.34 13.53
CA LYS A 38 11.63 2.18 13.52
C LYS A 38 12.76 2.31 12.51
N LEU A 39 12.50 2.91 11.36
CA LEU A 39 13.43 2.98 10.22
C LEU A 39 13.91 4.40 9.93
N GLY A 40 13.37 5.40 10.62
CA GLY A 40 13.70 6.81 10.42
C GLY A 40 12.84 7.48 9.35
N ALA A 41 12.94 8.80 9.27
CA ALA A 41 12.16 9.61 8.32
C ALA A 41 12.59 9.40 6.86
N SER A 42 13.86 9.07 6.61
CA SER A 42 14.38 8.78 5.27
C SER A 42 13.74 7.54 4.64
N ALA A 43 13.32 6.55 5.45
CA ALA A 43 12.65 5.36 4.97
C ALA A 43 11.31 5.66 4.27
N LEU A 44 10.64 6.76 4.64
CA LEU A 44 9.41 7.19 3.97
C LEU A 44 9.67 7.98 2.67
N LYS A 45 10.92 8.40 2.42
CA LYS A 45 11.29 9.21 1.25
C LYS A 45 11.78 8.39 0.06
N ASN A 46 12.14 7.14 0.28
CA ASN A 46 12.59 6.24 -0.78
C ASN A 46 11.91 4.87 -0.63
N MET A 47 10.58 4.86 -0.69
CA MET A 47 9.81 3.64 -0.51
C MET A 47 9.79 2.80 -1.80
N HIS A 48 9.97 1.50 -1.65
CA HIS A 48 9.60 0.52 -2.66
C HIS A 48 8.31 -0.15 -2.21
N ILE A 49 7.24 0.04 -2.97
CA ILE A 49 5.88 -0.39 -2.60
C ILE A 49 5.36 -1.34 -3.66
N HIS A 50 4.80 -2.46 -3.23
CA HIS A 50 3.96 -3.31 -4.07
C HIS A 50 2.49 -3.06 -3.74
N LEU A 51 1.64 -3.09 -4.76
CA LEU A 51 0.22 -2.86 -4.59
C LEU A 51 -0.61 -3.63 -5.61
N SER A 52 -1.62 -4.32 -5.10
CA SER A 52 -2.61 -5.08 -5.86
C SER A 52 -3.95 -5.05 -5.11
N GLY A 53 -5.04 -5.46 -5.77
CA GLY A 53 -6.18 -6.00 -5.05
C GLY A 53 -5.81 -7.39 -4.50
N ILE A 54 -6.48 -7.86 -3.44
CA ILE A 54 -6.11 -9.14 -2.83
C ILE A 54 -7.34 -9.90 -2.31
N GLU A 55 -7.40 -11.19 -2.64
CA GLU A 55 -8.32 -12.13 -1.99
C GLU A 55 -7.62 -12.73 -0.77
N TYR A 56 -8.33 -12.82 0.35
CA TYR A 56 -7.80 -13.38 1.58
C TYR A 56 -8.85 -14.21 2.33
N GLY A 57 -8.41 -14.84 3.41
CA GLY A 57 -9.26 -15.53 4.39
C GLY A 57 -8.51 -15.73 5.71
N PRO A 58 -9.00 -16.55 6.64
CA PRO A 58 -8.40 -16.70 7.98
C PRO A 58 -6.92 -17.13 7.99
N LYS A 59 -6.39 -17.65 6.88
CA LYS A 59 -4.98 -18.04 6.71
C LYS A 59 -4.13 -16.97 6.01
N GLY A 60 -4.66 -15.77 5.79
CA GLY A 60 -4.01 -14.69 5.07
C GLY A 60 -4.37 -14.66 3.59
N GLU A 61 -3.42 -14.23 2.77
CA GLU A 61 -3.53 -14.15 1.32
C GLU A 61 -3.98 -15.48 0.68
N LYS A 62 -4.80 -15.38 -0.36
CA LYS A 62 -5.08 -16.46 -1.31
C LYS A 62 -4.53 -16.17 -2.70
N LYS A 63 -4.78 -14.97 -3.25
CA LYS A 63 -4.28 -14.52 -4.56
C LYS A 63 -4.47 -13.02 -4.76
N HIS A 64 -3.69 -12.45 -5.68
CA HIS A 64 -3.91 -11.09 -6.17
C HIS A 64 -5.18 -10.99 -7.03
N LEU A 65 -5.83 -9.83 -6.98
CA LEU A 65 -7.05 -9.50 -7.71
C LEU A 65 -6.90 -8.17 -8.46
N PRO A 66 -7.66 -7.97 -9.55
CA PRO A 66 -7.92 -6.63 -10.07
C PRO A 66 -8.52 -5.73 -8.99
N PHE A 67 -8.21 -4.43 -9.00
CA PHE A 67 -8.73 -3.50 -7.99
C PHE A 67 -10.26 -3.36 -8.03
N ALA A 68 -10.89 -3.63 -9.17
CA ALA A 68 -12.35 -3.64 -9.30
C ALA A 68 -13.02 -4.73 -8.46
N ASP A 69 -12.29 -5.82 -8.17
CA ASP A 69 -12.81 -7.02 -7.49
C ASP A 69 -12.33 -7.10 -6.02
N ALA A 70 -11.54 -6.12 -5.56
CA ALA A 70 -10.93 -6.11 -4.23
C ALA A 70 -11.52 -5.00 -3.35
N ASP A 71 -11.42 -5.20 -2.04
CA ASP A 71 -11.91 -4.26 -1.02
C ASP A 71 -10.82 -3.32 -0.48
N LEU A 72 -9.59 -3.40 -0.98
CA LEU A 72 -8.49 -2.53 -0.57
C LEU A 72 -8.85 -1.05 -0.84
N LYS A 73 -8.94 -0.25 0.22
CA LYS A 73 -9.26 1.18 0.17
C LYS A 73 -8.00 1.99 -0.17
N TYR A 74 -7.45 1.76 -1.35
CA TYR A 74 -6.20 2.38 -1.82
C TYR A 74 -6.21 3.92 -1.79
N LYS A 75 -7.38 4.56 -1.92
CA LYS A 75 -7.51 6.03 -1.76
C LYS A 75 -7.19 6.49 -0.34
N ALA A 76 -7.58 5.73 0.67
CA ALA A 76 -7.25 6.02 2.07
C ALA A 76 -5.75 5.84 2.34
N LEU A 77 -5.16 4.79 1.77
CA LEU A 77 -3.71 4.59 1.78
C LEU A 77 -2.98 5.77 1.13
N PHE A 78 -3.39 6.20 -0.06
CA PHE A 78 -2.76 7.30 -0.77
C PHE A 78 -2.85 8.62 -0.01
N LYS A 79 -3.99 8.88 0.65
CA LYS A 79 -4.09 10.04 1.52
C LYS A 79 -3.10 9.97 2.69
N ALA A 80 -2.94 8.81 3.32
CA ALA A 80 -1.96 8.63 4.40
C ALA A 80 -0.52 8.84 3.87
N LEU A 81 -0.17 8.23 2.74
CA LEU A 81 1.13 8.42 2.11
C LEU A 81 1.42 9.91 1.79
N ALA A 82 0.44 10.63 1.24
CA ALA A 82 0.56 12.05 0.94
C ALA A 82 0.73 12.92 2.20
N ASP A 83 -0.08 12.68 3.23
CA ASP A 83 -0.01 13.43 4.50
C ASP A 83 1.35 13.23 5.21
N HIS A 84 1.94 12.03 5.09
CA HIS A 84 3.29 11.72 5.59
C HIS A 84 4.41 12.18 4.64
N LYS A 85 4.06 12.80 3.50
CA LYS A 85 4.98 13.21 2.44
C LYS A 85 5.85 12.05 1.96
N CYS A 86 5.28 10.86 1.86
CA CYS A 86 5.99 9.68 1.36
C CYS A 86 6.38 9.87 -0.12
N SER A 87 7.51 9.30 -0.52
CA SER A 87 7.96 9.29 -1.92
C SER A 87 8.67 7.97 -2.24
N GLY A 88 8.72 7.63 -3.53
CA GLY A 88 9.27 6.37 -3.99
C GLY A 88 8.52 5.83 -5.20
N ARG A 89 8.47 4.49 -5.33
CA ARG A 89 7.80 3.80 -6.43
C ARG A 89 6.74 2.85 -5.90
N ILE A 90 5.56 2.89 -6.52
CA ILE A 90 4.53 1.85 -6.40
C ILE A 90 4.63 0.96 -7.66
N LEU A 91 4.83 -0.33 -7.47
CA LEU A 91 4.74 -1.37 -8.48
C LEU A 91 3.32 -1.97 -8.42
N CYS A 92 2.59 -1.90 -9.53
CA CYS A 92 1.28 -2.53 -9.64
C CYS A 92 1.46 -4.04 -9.91
N GLU A 93 0.94 -4.88 -9.02
CA GLU A 93 1.00 -6.35 -9.14
C GLU A 93 -0.40 -6.97 -9.33
N SER A 94 -1.34 -6.16 -9.81
CA SER A 94 -2.66 -6.62 -10.23
C SER A 94 -2.55 -7.58 -11.44
N PRO A 95 -3.43 -8.59 -11.57
CA PRO A 95 -3.60 -9.35 -12.81
C PRO A 95 -3.97 -8.50 -14.04
N LYS A 96 -4.46 -7.26 -13.86
CA LYS A 96 -4.73 -6.26 -14.91
C LYS A 96 -3.79 -5.08 -14.78
N MET A 97 -2.50 -5.32 -15.04
CA MET A 97 -1.40 -4.43 -14.65
C MET A 97 -1.55 -3.02 -15.22
N GLU A 98 -1.82 -2.89 -16.51
CA GLU A 98 -1.87 -1.62 -17.23
C GLU A 98 -3.07 -0.76 -16.79
N GLU A 99 -4.27 -1.35 -16.76
CA GLU A 99 -5.48 -0.63 -16.37
C GLU A 99 -5.42 -0.18 -14.91
N ASP A 100 -4.97 -1.07 -14.03
CA ASP A 100 -4.90 -0.76 -12.60
C ASP A 100 -3.73 0.18 -12.27
N ALA A 101 -2.61 0.11 -12.98
CA ALA A 101 -1.54 1.11 -12.84
C ALA A 101 -2.07 2.51 -13.21
N MET A 102 -2.85 2.62 -14.29
CA MET A 102 -3.51 3.87 -14.69
C MET A 102 -4.55 4.33 -13.67
N LEU A 103 -5.32 3.42 -13.08
CA LEU A 103 -6.27 3.71 -12.00
C LEU A 103 -5.56 4.31 -10.78
N LEU A 104 -4.47 3.68 -10.34
CA LEU A 104 -3.68 4.12 -9.19
C LEU A 104 -3.03 5.48 -9.47
N MET A 105 -2.41 5.67 -10.62
CA MET A 105 -1.83 6.96 -11.01
C MET A 105 -2.88 8.08 -11.00
N LYS A 106 -4.05 7.85 -11.61
CA LYS A 106 -5.16 8.83 -11.62
C LYS A 106 -5.66 9.14 -10.21
N ALA A 107 -5.73 8.15 -9.32
CA ALA A 107 -6.16 8.36 -7.95
C ALA A 107 -5.12 9.15 -7.13
N TRP A 108 -3.84 8.84 -7.29
CA TRP A 108 -2.74 9.59 -6.67
C TRP A 108 -2.75 11.06 -7.12
N ASN A 109 -2.84 11.32 -8.43
CA ASN A 109 -2.86 12.67 -9.00
C ASN A 109 -4.06 13.52 -8.55
N LYS A 110 -5.14 12.92 -8.05
CA LYS A 110 -6.26 13.67 -7.45
C LYS A 110 -5.97 14.14 -6.03
N ILE A 111 -5.03 13.49 -5.34
CA ILE A 111 -4.69 13.77 -3.93
C ILE A 111 -3.56 14.79 -3.83
N VAL A 112 -2.55 14.68 -4.69
CA VAL A 112 -1.33 15.52 -4.62
C VAL A 112 -1.39 16.81 -5.46
N LYS A 113 -2.59 17.26 -5.83
CA LYS A 113 -2.77 18.55 -6.49
C LYS A 113 -2.38 19.73 -5.60
#